data_AF-A0A2P6RNL2-F1
#
_entry.id   AF-A0A2P6RNL2-F1
#
_cell.length_a   1.000
_cell.length_b   1.000
_cell.length_c   1.000
_cell.angle_alpha   90.00
_cell.angle_beta   90.00
_cell.angle_gamma   90.00
#
_symmetry.space_group_name_H-M   'P 1'
#
loop_
_entity.id
_entity.type
_entity.pdbx_description
1 polymer ?
#
loop_
_entity_poly.entity_id
_entity_poly.type
_entity_poly.pdbx_seq_one_letter_code
_entity_poly.pdbx_strand_id
1 'polypeptide(L)'
;MSQIRQISTSIDCPTCENDELTHRVELSPWDLQLLKLEYIQKGFLFPKLAEKEVDQSLIQHLKVSLSHTLNILYPLAGRLSQIENEDGTTCFFINCNNA
;
A
#
# COMPACT_ATOMS: atom_id res chain seq x y z
N MET A 1 -27.82 14.96 -5.95
CA MET A 1 -26.47 14.56 -5.53
C MET A 1 -26.22 13.16 -6.07
N SER A 2 -25.11 12.92 -6.78
CA SER A 2 -24.78 11.58 -7.26
C SER A 2 -24.37 10.70 -6.08
N GLN A 3 -25.01 9.53 -5.94
CA GLN A 3 -24.67 8.58 -4.90
C GLN A 3 -23.37 7.86 -5.26
N ILE A 4 -22.40 7.90 -4.35
CA ILE A 4 -21.17 7.08 -4.46
C ILE A 4 -21.51 5.67 -3.97
N ARG A 5 -21.12 4.66 -4.75
CA ARG A 5 -21.28 3.24 -4.38
C ARG A 5 -19.91 2.58 -4.32
N GLN A 6 -19.56 2.03 -3.16
CA GLN A 6 -18.41 1.15 -3.00
C GLN A 6 -18.72 -0.20 -3.67
N ILE A 7 -17.83 -0.64 -4.57
CA ILE A 7 -18.03 -1.87 -5.36
C ILE A 7 -17.11 -3.02 -4.93
N SER A 8 -16.01 -2.73 -4.24
CA SER A 8 -15.06 -3.72 -3.75
C SER A 8 -14.15 -3.15 -2.68
N THR A 9 -13.63 -4.03 -1.82
CA THR A 9 -12.52 -3.76 -0.89
C THR A 9 -11.76 -5.06 -0.70
N SER A 10 -10.44 -5.00 -0.82
CA SER A 10 -9.54 -6.13 -0.65
C SER A 10 -8.24 -5.66 -0.01
N ILE A 11 -7.52 -6.61 0.57
CA ILE A 11 -6.11 -6.48 0.91
C ILE A 11 -5.39 -7.40 -0.07
N ASP A 12 -4.48 -6.86 -0.85
CA ASP A 12 -3.78 -7.57 -1.90
C ASP A 12 -2.28 -7.60 -1.57
N CYS A 13 -1.71 -8.80 -1.54
CA CYS A 13 -0.31 -9.05 -1.18
C CYS A 13 0.56 -9.13 -2.46
N PRO A 14 1.89 -8.98 -2.35
CA PRO A 14 2.83 -9.37 -3.41
C PRO A 14 2.61 -10.83 -3.83
N THR A 15 2.85 -11.17 -5.10
CA THR A 15 2.67 -12.55 -5.59
C THR A 15 3.85 -13.48 -5.30
N CYS A 16 5.04 -12.93 -5.02
CA CYS A 16 6.23 -13.71 -4.68
C CYS A 16 6.61 -13.50 -3.23
N GLU A 17 6.74 -14.61 -2.48
CA GLU A 17 7.48 -14.65 -1.22
C GLU A 17 8.97 -14.68 -1.57
N ASN A 18 9.57 -13.53 -1.85
CA ASN A 18 11.03 -13.45 -1.86
C ASN A 18 11.48 -13.56 -0.40
N ASP A 19 12.38 -14.49 -0.08
CA ASP A 19 13.00 -14.55 1.27
C ASP A 19 13.69 -13.21 1.63
N GLU A 20 14.05 -12.39 0.64
CA GLU A 20 14.54 -11.01 0.78
C GLU A 20 13.43 -9.95 1.05
N LEU A 21 12.15 -10.34 1.16
CA LEU A 21 11.09 -9.46 1.68
C LEU A 21 11.06 -9.44 3.21
N THR A 22 11.96 -10.19 3.85
CA THR A 22 12.24 -10.10 5.30
C THR A 22 12.92 -8.78 5.71
N HIS A 23 12.79 -7.74 4.91
CA HIS A 23 13.54 -6.50 5.04
C HIS A 23 12.69 -5.41 5.68
N ARG A 24 13.10 -5.08 6.90
CA ARG A 24 12.79 -3.82 7.56
C ARG A 24 13.33 -2.66 6.73
N VAL A 25 12.50 -1.64 6.47
CA VAL A 25 12.94 -0.38 5.85
C VAL A 25 13.00 0.71 6.92
N GLU A 26 14.20 1.18 7.23
CA GLU A 26 14.41 2.26 8.19
C GLU A 26 13.96 3.61 7.61
N LEU A 27 13.31 4.43 8.44
CA LEU A 27 12.90 5.77 8.06
C LEU A 27 14.06 6.75 8.28
N SER A 28 14.33 7.60 7.29
CA SER A 28 15.30 8.68 7.43
C SER A 28 14.73 9.81 8.30
N PRO A 29 15.57 10.72 8.83
CA PRO A 29 15.08 11.88 9.57
C PRO A 29 14.09 12.76 8.78
N TRP A 30 14.19 12.78 7.45
CA TRP A 30 13.24 13.49 6.59
C TRP A 30 11.88 12.81 6.55
N ASP A 31 11.86 11.48 6.49
CA ASP A 31 10.62 10.71 6.49
C ASP A 31 9.87 10.85 7.83
N LEU A 32 10.61 10.92 8.95
CA LEU A 32 10.03 11.13 10.28
C LEU A 32 9.28 12.47 10.40
N GLN A 33 9.71 13.52 9.68
CA GLN A 33 9.01 14.79 9.66
C GLN A 33 7.64 14.67 8.99
N LEU A 34 7.50 13.76 8.02
CA LEU A 34 6.27 13.53 7.27
C LEU A 34 5.25 12.68 8.04
N LEU A 35 5.67 11.94 9.07
CA LEU A 35 4.73 11.15 9.92
C LEU A 35 3.68 12.01 10.62
N LYS A 36 3.91 13.31 10.76
CA LYS A 36 2.97 14.27 11.37
C LYS A 36 1.91 14.77 10.39
N LEU A 37 2.04 14.46 9.11
CA LEU A 37 1.12 14.88 8.06
C LEU A 37 0.01 13.84 7.88
N GLU A 38 -1.12 14.29 7.34
CA GLU A 38 -2.23 13.40 6.97
C GLU A 38 -1.88 12.56 5.73
N TYR A 39 -2.58 11.42 5.58
CA TYR A 39 -2.42 10.57 4.41
C TYR A 39 -2.75 11.31 3.11
N ILE A 40 -1.88 11.16 2.11
CA ILE A 40 -2.08 11.74 0.78
C ILE A 40 -3.29 11.07 0.12
N GLN A 41 -4.34 11.85 -0.19
CA GLN A 41 -5.52 11.38 -0.90
C GLN A 41 -5.46 11.83 -2.36
N LYS A 42 -5.30 10.87 -3.29
CA LYS A 42 -5.29 11.11 -4.74
C LYS A 42 -6.17 10.08 -5.44
N GLY A 43 -6.72 10.46 -6.60
CA GLY A 43 -7.52 9.57 -7.43
C GLY A 43 -7.39 9.93 -8.91
N PHE A 44 -7.79 9.00 -9.77
CA PHE A 44 -7.83 9.18 -11.21
C PHE A 44 -9.27 9.07 -11.72
N LEU A 45 -9.62 9.91 -12.69
CA LEU A 45 -10.90 9.84 -13.40
C LEU A 45 -10.66 9.35 -14.81
N PHE A 46 -11.27 8.21 -15.15
CA PHE A 46 -11.23 7.65 -16.49
C PHE A 46 -12.59 7.87 -17.17
N PRO A 47 -12.61 8.22 -18.48
CA PRO A 47 -13.85 8.23 -19.23
C PRO A 47 -14.53 6.86 -19.18
N LYS A 48 -15.85 6.85 -19.04
CA LYS A 48 -16.61 5.61 -19.14
C LYS A 48 -16.50 5.08 -20.56
N LEU A 49 -15.83 3.94 -20.74
CA LEU A 49 -15.85 3.23 -22.02
C LEU A 49 -17.28 2.76 -22.26
N ALA A 50 -17.85 3.12 -23.42
CA ALA A 50 -19.28 3.13 -23.67
C ALA A 50 -20.01 1.76 -23.55
N GLU A 51 -19.31 0.66 -23.28
CA GLU A 51 -19.88 -0.69 -23.28
C GLU A 51 -19.40 -1.59 -22.12
N LYS A 52 -18.48 -1.14 -21.27
CA LYS A 52 -18.04 -1.91 -20.10
C LYS A 52 -18.61 -1.30 -18.83
N GLU A 53 -19.65 -1.94 -18.29
CA GLU A 53 -19.92 -1.77 -16.86
C GLU A 53 -18.67 -2.19 -16.08
N VAL A 54 -18.43 -1.57 -14.93
CA VAL A 54 -17.38 -2.04 -14.02
C VAL A 54 -17.77 -3.45 -13.59
N ASP A 55 -17.18 -4.43 -14.26
CA ASP A 55 -17.45 -5.84 -14.03
C ASP A 55 -16.39 -6.45 -13.10
N GLN A 56 -16.64 -7.69 -12.69
CA GLN A 56 -15.71 -8.45 -11.87
C GLN A 56 -14.34 -8.63 -12.55
N SER A 57 -14.27 -8.54 -13.89
CA SER A 57 -13.01 -8.68 -14.64
C SER A 57 -12.08 -7.49 -14.42
N LEU A 58 -12.62 -6.26 -14.38
CA LEU A 58 -11.83 -5.07 -14.09
C LEU A 58 -11.28 -5.12 -12.66
N ILE A 59 -12.12 -5.48 -11.68
CA ILE A 59 -11.69 -5.60 -10.28
C ILE A 59 -10.57 -6.65 -10.17
N GLN A 60 -10.74 -7.81 -10.82
CA GLN A 60 -9.72 -8.86 -10.81
C GLN A 60 -8.42 -8.42 -11.48
N HIS A 61 -8.50 -7.73 -12.61
CA HIS A 61 -7.32 -7.20 -13.30
C HIS A 61 -6.57 -6.19 -12.42
N LEU A 62 -7.28 -5.28 -11.75
CA LEU A 62 -6.68 -4.32 -10.82
C LEU A 62 -5.96 -5.04 -9.68
N LYS A 63 -6.59 -6.03 -9.04
CA LYS A 63 -5.97 -6.83 -7.97
C LYS A 63 -4.68 -7.51 -8.44
N VAL A 64 -4.74 -8.24 -9.56
CA VAL A 64 -3.57 -8.96 -10.09
C VAL A 64 -2.44 -7.99 -10.47
N SER A 65 -2.76 -6.88 -11.13
CA SER A 65 -1.76 -5.88 -11.50
C SER A 65 -1.15 -5.19 -10.27
N LEU A 66 -1.93 -4.94 -9.23
CA LEU A 66 -1.44 -4.39 -7.96
C LEU A 66 -0.51 -5.39 -7.26
N SER A 67 -0.90 -6.65 -7.10
CA SER A 67 -0.07 -7.70 -6.51
C SER A 67 1.26 -7.86 -7.23
N HIS A 68 1.28 -7.86 -8.57
CA HIS A 68 2.53 -7.90 -9.33
C HIS A 68 3.39 -6.65 -9.12
N THR A 69 2.78 -5.47 -9.04
CA THR A 69 3.50 -4.21 -8.78
C THR A 69 4.13 -4.21 -7.39
N LEU A 70 3.44 -4.77 -6.39
CA LEU A 70 3.93 -4.88 -5.01
C LEU A 70 5.15 -5.80 -4.88
N ASN A 71 5.44 -6.68 -5.85
CA ASN A 71 6.71 -7.41 -5.85
C ASN A 71 7.92 -6.46 -6.01
N ILE A 72 7.74 -5.33 -6.70
CA ILE A 72 8.79 -4.32 -6.94
C ILE A 72 8.72 -3.24 -5.87
N LEU A 73 7.50 -2.80 -5.53
CA LEU A 73 7.23 -1.74 -4.54
C LEU A 73 6.84 -2.34 -3.18
N TYR A 74 7.57 -3.36 -2.75
CA TYR A 74 7.23 -4.15 -1.57
C TYR A 74 7.04 -3.36 -0.26
N PRO A 75 7.72 -2.22 0.01
CA PRO A 75 7.47 -1.47 1.25
C PRO A 75 6.03 -0.95 1.33
N LEU A 76 5.32 -0.81 0.20
CA LEU A 76 3.92 -0.37 0.18
C LEU A 76 2.94 -1.43 0.70
N ALA A 77 3.34 -2.70 0.74
CA ALA A 77 2.58 -3.78 1.38
C ALA A 77 2.94 -3.95 2.87
N GLY A 78 3.97 -3.24 3.35
CA GLY A 78 4.43 -3.32 4.74
C GLY A 78 3.59 -2.50 5.71
N ARG A 79 3.96 -2.56 6.99
CA ARG A 79 3.30 -1.81 8.07
C ARG A 79 4.30 -0.93 8.82
N LEU A 80 3.90 0.30 9.11
CA LEU A 80 4.66 1.16 10.01
C LEU A 80 4.74 0.52 11.39
N SER A 81 5.95 0.45 11.94
CA SER A 81 6.28 -0.15 13.23
C SER A 81 7.31 0.71 13.95
N GLN A 82 7.44 0.48 15.25
CA GLN A 82 8.40 1.21 16.09
C GLN A 82 9.09 0.27 17.08
N ILE A 83 10.31 0.64 17.49
CA ILE A 83 11.07 0.01 18.57
C ILE A 83 11.55 1.12 19.51
N GLU A 84 11.40 0.88 20.81
CA GLU A 84 11.98 1.71 21.86
C GLU A 84 13.41 1.26 22.14
N ASN A 85 14.33 2.21 22.22
CA ASN A 85 15.74 1.98 22.50
C ASN A 85 16.04 2.20 23.99
N GLU A 86 17.14 1.62 24.48
CA GLU A 86 17.57 1.73 25.88
C GLU A 86 17.88 3.17 26.32
N ASP A 87 18.24 4.05 25.38
CA ASP A 87 18.49 5.47 25.62
C ASP A 87 17.22 6.34 25.67
N GLY A 88 16.04 5.70 25.61
CA GLY A 88 14.74 6.36 25.64
C GLY A 88 14.31 6.96 24.30
N THR A 89 15.04 6.71 23.22
CA THR A 89 14.64 7.12 21.86
C THR A 89 13.73 6.07 21.21
N THR A 90 12.98 6.46 20.17
CA THR A 90 12.13 5.56 19.39
C THR A 90 12.56 5.56 17.94
N CYS A 91 12.82 4.38 17.39
CA CYS A 91 13.07 4.19 15.96
C CYS A 91 11.78 3.76 15.27
N PHE A 92 11.51 4.32 14.09
CA PHE A 92 10.40 3.92 13.23
C PHE A 92 10.92 3.22 11.98
N PHE A 93 10.16 2.25 11.50
CA PHE A 93 10.48 1.51 10.28
C PHE A 93 9.23 0.91 9.65
N ILE A 94 9.35 0.46 8.40
CA ILE A 94 8.33 -0.35 7.74
C ILE A 94 8.71 -1.82 7.88
N ASN A 95 7.82 -2.60 8.50
CA ASN A 95 7.91 -4.06 8.57
C ASN A 95 7.25 -4.68 7.34
N CYS A 96 8.05 -5.31 6.47
CA CYS A 96 7.58 -5.93 5.23
C CYS A 96 7.24 -7.43 5.39
N ASN A 97 7.45 -8.02 6.58
CA ASN A 97 7.27 -9.46 6.82
C ASN A 97 5.81 -9.89 7.02
N ASN A 98 4.87 -8.94 6.91
CA ASN A 98 3.46 -9.15 7.22
C ASN A 98 2.55 -8.62 6.08
N ALA A 99 3.07 -8.69 4.86
CA ALA A 99 2.30 -8.46 3.64
C ALA A 99 1.23 -9.56 3.50
#